data_AF-K2QKG6-F1
#
_entry.id   AF-K2QKG6-F1
#
_cell.length_a   1.000
_cell.length_b   1.000
_cell.length_c   1.000
_cell.angle_alpha   90.00
_cell.angle_beta   90.00
_cell.angle_gamma   90.00
#
_symmetry.space_group_name_H-M   'P 1'
#
loop_
_entity.id
_entity.type
_entity.pdbx_description
1 polymer ?
#
loop_
_entity_poly.entity_id
_entity_poly.type
_entity_poly.pdbx_seq_one_letter_code
_entity_poly.pdbx_strand_id
1 'polypeptide(L)'
;MTNYDLTSHFIELNIPNKTDVLPYIDGDTSSMAPTRYARVVTTLRATTEASWQELLVGPLPISEYTTVEPLQYLLTRKTNGRVRWLDPDAHGALEEEFLYKVSASVADITLDLCGGVAIGQDNDTLDLVGLTTPYQEDTAGRIVRWDKFKRKPTDKFDAQILLPQGLFLKTDVTGRDPSKWRVLGWFYNNQFYTGTREFRTAYQSPGFQRLGLNVEGNWARTDRQGPAWQHDLLPPPTMLHPNGKARFSIDDAERYVEWMDFSFYIGFSHDTGMSLYDIRVTAQPPQYRE
;
A
#
# COMPACT_ATOMS: atom_id res chain seq x y z
N MET A 1 -20.37 1.62 1.19
CA MET A 1 -20.11 1.79 -0.25
C MET A 1 -20.16 0.43 -0.88
N THR A 2 -20.83 0.28 -2.02
CA THR A 2 -20.90 -1.04 -2.66
C THR A 2 -19.66 -1.22 -3.53
N ASN A 3 -19.30 -2.47 -3.83
CA ASN A 3 -18.14 -2.74 -4.69
C ASN A 3 -18.37 -2.40 -6.17
N TYR A 4 -19.44 -1.67 -6.51
CA TYR A 4 -19.90 -1.36 -7.86
C TYR A 4 -20.05 0.14 -8.14
N ASP A 5 -19.32 0.99 -7.40
CA ASP A 5 -19.37 2.45 -7.56
C ASP A 5 -18.20 2.99 -8.40
N LEU A 6 -18.40 4.13 -9.07
CA LEU A 6 -17.32 4.97 -9.61
C LEU A 6 -16.83 5.86 -8.48
N THR A 7 -15.53 5.80 -8.17
CA THR A 7 -14.95 6.66 -7.12
C THR A 7 -13.67 7.32 -7.60
N SER A 8 -13.44 8.56 -7.16
CA SER A 8 -12.11 9.18 -7.26
C SER A 8 -11.27 8.63 -6.12
N HIS A 9 -10.09 8.11 -6.45
CA HIS A 9 -9.16 7.55 -5.48
C HIS A 9 -8.26 8.64 -4.91
N PHE A 10 -7.61 9.42 -5.78
CA PHE A 10 -6.88 10.62 -5.39
C PHE A 10 -6.83 11.66 -6.53
N ILE A 11 -6.56 12.90 -6.14
CA ILE A 11 -6.40 14.07 -7.00
C ILE A 11 -5.13 14.79 -6.55
N GLU A 12 -4.17 14.97 -7.46
CA GLU A 12 -2.90 15.65 -7.19
C GLU A 12 -2.48 16.56 -8.34
N LEU A 13 -1.45 17.38 -8.14
CA LEU A 13 -0.86 18.20 -9.20
C LEU A 13 -0.17 17.29 -10.24
N ASN A 14 -0.53 17.43 -11.51
CA ASN A 14 0.25 16.84 -12.60
C ASN A 14 1.50 17.69 -12.82
N ILE A 15 2.66 17.15 -12.43
CA ILE A 15 3.94 17.85 -12.51
C ILE A 15 4.22 18.23 -13.98
N PRO A 16 4.48 19.53 -14.28
CA PRO A 16 4.73 19.97 -15.65
C PRO A 16 6.00 19.33 -16.23
N ASN A 17 6.08 19.26 -17.57
CA ASN A 17 7.26 18.71 -18.22
C ASN A 17 8.47 19.62 -17.95
N LYS A 18 9.65 19.01 -17.86
CA LYS A 18 10.91 19.73 -17.69
C LYS A 18 11.11 20.83 -18.74
N THR A 19 10.73 20.58 -19.99
CA THR A 19 10.83 21.55 -21.10
C THR A 19 10.01 22.82 -20.88
N ASP A 20 8.92 22.72 -20.13
CA ASP A 20 7.99 23.83 -19.88
C ASP A 20 8.41 24.60 -18.63
N VAL A 21 9.04 23.92 -17.66
CA VAL A 21 9.51 24.51 -16.40
C VAL A 21 10.84 25.25 -16.55
N LEU A 22 11.80 24.71 -17.30
CA LEU A 22 13.15 25.30 -17.41
C LEU A 22 13.12 26.79 -17.82
N PRO A 23 12.34 27.20 -18.83
CA PRO A 23 12.29 28.62 -19.21
C PRO A 23 11.72 29.52 -18.11
N TYR A 24 10.83 29.02 -17.26
CA TYR A 24 10.29 29.77 -16.13
C TYR A 24 11.34 29.98 -15.03
N ILE A 25 12.07 28.93 -14.66
CA ILE A 25 13.04 28.98 -13.55
C ILE A 25 14.41 29.58 -13.95
N ASP A 26 14.76 29.55 -15.23
CA ASP A 26 16.03 30.05 -15.75
C ASP A 26 15.89 31.40 -16.49
N GLY A 27 14.69 31.70 -17.01
CA GLY A 27 14.44 32.87 -17.87
C GLY A 27 13.92 34.12 -17.17
N ASP A 28 13.79 34.08 -15.84
CA ASP A 28 13.43 35.22 -14.97
C ASP A 28 12.17 36.00 -15.42
N THR A 29 11.17 35.29 -15.97
CA THR A 29 9.92 35.89 -16.46
C THR A 29 8.69 35.12 -15.96
N SER A 30 7.84 35.81 -15.19
CA SER A 30 6.59 35.25 -14.66
C SER A 30 5.59 34.86 -15.76
N SER A 31 5.70 35.45 -16.96
CA SER A 31 4.87 35.11 -18.12
C SER A 31 5.14 33.71 -18.70
N MET A 32 6.19 33.02 -18.24
CA MET A 32 6.53 31.65 -18.67
C MET A 32 6.07 30.58 -17.67
N ALA A 33 5.34 30.95 -16.61
CA ALA A 33 4.85 29.99 -15.61
C ALA A 33 4.04 28.85 -16.27
N PRO A 34 4.39 27.57 -16.03
CA PRO A 34 3.68 26.45 -16.64
C PRO A 34 2.21 26.40 -16.24
N THR A 35 1.35 26.14 -17.23
CA THR A 35 -0.07 25.87 -17.00
C THR A 35 -0.24 24.68 -16.07
N ARG A 36 -1.11 24.82 -15.06
CA ARG A 36 -1.34 23.78 -14.06
C ARG A 36 -2.43 22.81 -14.52
N TYR A 37 -2.19 21.53 -14.30
CA TYR A 37 -3.14 20.44 -14.51
C TYR A 37 -3.20 19.55 -13.28
N ALA A 38 -4.32 18.89 -13.04
CA ALA A 38 -4.46 17.85 -12.04
C ALA A 38 -4.35 16.46 -12.67
N ARG A 39 -3.68 15.55 -11.98
CA ARG A 39 -3.74 14.10 -12.22
C ARG A 39 -4.82 13.54 -11.31
N VAL A 40 -5.81 12.88 -11.90
CA VAL A 40 -6.94 12.28 -11.19
C VAL A 40 -6.96 10.79 -11.46
N VAL A 41 -6.93 9.99 -10.40
CA VAL A 41 -7.09 8.53 -10.51
C VAL A 41 -8.49 8.14 -10.06
N THR A 42 -9.18 7.37 -10.88
CA THR A 42 -10.55 6.89 -10.63
C THR A 42 -10.63 5.37 -10.70
N THR A 43 -11.58 4.80 -9.98
CA THR A 43 -11.92 3.37 -10.05
C THR A 43 -13.21 3.17 -10.84
N LEU A 44 -13.15 2.38 -11.91
CA LEU A 44 -14.30 1.91 -12.67
C LEU A 44 -14.71 0.53 -12.17
N ARG A 45 -15.62 0.48 -11.19
CA ARG A 45 -16.09 -0.79 -10.60
C ARG A 45 -17.53 -1.15 -10.97
N ALA A 46 -18.28 -0.27 -11.60
CA ALA A 46 -19.62 -0.53 -12.10
C ALA A 46 -19.62 -1.42 -13.39
N THR A 47 -18.76 -2.44 -13.42
CA THR A 47 -18.51 -3.31 -14.57
C THR A 47 -17.91 -4.64 -14.12
N THR A 48 -18.05 -5.69 -14.93
CA THR A 48 -17.38 -6.98 -14.72
C THR A 48 -15.88 -6.88 -14.94
N GLU A 49 -15.43 -5.96 -15.80
CA GLU A 49 -14.02 -5.68 -16.08
C GLU A 49 -13.57 -4.41 -15.36
N ALA A 50 -13.37 -4.55 -14.04
CA ALA A 50 -12.98 -3.42 -13.21
C ALA A 50 -11.60 -2.88 -13.61
N SER A 51 -11.44 -1.56 -13.56
CA SER A 51 -10.18 -0.91 -13.90
C SER A 51 -9.93 0.36 -13.10
N TRP A 52 -8.66 0.71 -12.99
CA TRP A 52 -8.23 2.06 -12.62
C TRP A 52 -8.11 2.89 -13.90
N GLN A 53 -8.46 4.18 -13.83
CA GLN A 53 -8.25 5.12 -14.93
C GLN A 53 -7.61 6.41 -14.43
N GLU A 54 -6.49 6.78 -15.05
CA GLU A 54 -5.85 8.08 -14.87
C GLU A 54 -6.39 9.11 -15.88
N LEU A 55 -6.68 10.30 -15.38
CA LEU A 55 -7.22 11.43 -16.12
C LEU A 55 -6.37 12.67 -15.88
N LEU A 56 -6.19 13.46 -16.93
CA LEU A 56 -5.62 14.81 -16.87
C LEU A 56 -6.79 15.79 -16.86
N VAL A 57 -6.83 16.67 -15.85
CA VAL A 57 -7.88 17.66 -15.68
C VAL A 57 -7.25 19.04 -15.67
N GLY A 58 -7.60 19.87 -16.65
CA GLY A 58 -7.09 21.24 -16.72
C GLY A 58 -7.43 21.93 -18.04
N PRO A 59 -6.97 23.17 -18.24
CA PRO A 59 -6.08 23.91 -17.33
C PRO A 59 -6.76 24.33 -16.02
N LEU A 60 -5.96 24.61 -14.99
CA LEU A 60 -6.38 25.17 -13.71
C LEU A 60 -5.96 26.65 -13.59
N PRO A 61 -6.74 27.52 -12.90
CA PRO A 61 -8.02 27.25 -12.22
C PRO A 61 -9.14 26.81 -13.17
N ILE A 62 -10.16 26.13 -12.62
CA ILE A 62 -11.27 25.61 -13.41
C ILE A 62 -11.99 26.74 -14.16
N SER A 63 -12.24 26.53 -15.44
CA SER A 63 -12.91 27.47 -16.34
C SER A 63 -13.70 26.71 -17.42
N GLU A 64 -14.33 27.45 -18.34
CA GLU A 64 -15.00 26.88 -19.52
C GLU A 64 -14.03 26.14 -20.48
N TYR A 65 -12.73 26.41 -20.39
CA TYR A 65 -11.70 25.74 -21.17
C TYR A 65 -11.16 24.48 -20.51
N THR A 66 -11.53 24.20 -19.25
CA THR A 66 -11.06 23.01 -18.54
C THR A 66 -11.67 21.75 -19.15
N THR A 67 -10.81 20.85 -19.62
CA THR A 67 -11.17 19.55 -20.15
C THR A 67 -10.75 18.43 -19.22
N VAL A 68 -11.32 17.25 -19.47
CA VAL A 68 -10.93 15.99 -18.83
C VAL A 68 -10.57 15.03 -19.94
N GLU A 69 -9.34 14.55 -19.95
CA GLU A 69 -8.85 13.59 -20.95
C GLU A 69 -8.06 12.45 -20.31
N PRO A 70 -7.94 11.29 -20.98
CA PRO A 70 -7.10 10.21 -20.47
C PRO A 70 -5.63 10.60 -20.33
N LEU A 71 -5.06 10.44 -19.14
CA LEU A 71 -3.63 10.66 -18.92
C LEU A 71 -2.85 9.44 -19.43
N GLN A 72 -2.11 9.61 -20.53
CA GLN A 72 -1.33 8.52 -21.12
C GLN A 72 0.05 8.93 -21.63
N TYR A 73 0.38 10.23 -21.68
CA TYR A 73 1.69 10.67 -22.19
C TYR A 73 2.83 10.24 -21.26
N LEU A 74 2.59 10.20 -19.94
CA LEU A 74 3.52 9.69 -18.93
C LEU A 74 3.70 8.16 -18.94
N LEU A 75 2.76 7.43 -19.54
CA LEU A 75 2.70 5.98 -19.45
C LEU A 75 3.28 5.32 -20.70
N THR A 76 4.07 4.26 -20.55
CA THR A 76 4.53 3.46 -21.70
C THR A 76 3.37 2.68 -22.34
N ARG A 77 2.47 2.15 -21.52
CA ARG A 77 1.25 1.45 -21.95
C ARG A 77 0.20 2.44 -22.44
N LYS A 78 -0.21 2.32 -23.70
CA LYS A 78 -1.20 3.19 -24.35
C LYS A 78 -2.60 2.57 -24.33
N THR A 79 -3.25 2.64 -23.17
CA THR A 79 -4.61 2.11 -22.94
C THR A 79 -5.54 3.17 -22.37
N ASN A 80 -5.43 4.43 -22.83
CA ASN A 80 -6.23 5.56 -22.35
C ASN A 80 -6.16 5.72 -20.82
N GLY A 81 -4.95 5.62 -20.25
CA GLY A 81 -4.73 5.71 -18.81
C GLY A 81 -5.34 4.57 -17.99
N ARG A 82 -5.80 3.48 -18.62
CA ARG A 82 -6.47 2.37 -17.91
C ARG A 82 -5.56 1.20 -17.61
N VAL A 83 -5.68 0.66 -16.40
CA VAL A 83 -5.12 -0.63 -16.01
C VAL A 83 -6.18 -1.47 -15.32
N ARG A 84 -6.22 -2.78 -15.62
CA ARG A 84 -7.18 -3.71 -15.01
C ARG A 84 -6.96 -3.74 -13.50
N TRP A 85 -8.06 -3.71 -12.75
CA TRP A 85 -8.03 -3.96 -11.32
C TRP A 85 -8.29 -5.45 -11.10
N LEU A 86 -7.29 -6.15 -10.58
CA LEU A 86 -7.34 -7.61 -10.43
C LEU A 86 -8.12 -8.06 -9.19
N ASP A 87 -8.37 -7.16 -8.26
CA ASP A 87 -8.99 -7.45 -6.98
C ASP A 87 -10.03 -6.42 -6.53
N PRO A 88 -10.98 -6.09 -7.41
CA PRO A 88 -12.01 -5.10 -7.10
C PRO A 88 -12.95 -5.54 -5.97
N ASP A 89 -12.86 -6.78 -5.48
CA ASP A 89 -13.77 -7.35 -4.49
C ASP A 89 -13.08 -7.77 -3.19
N ALA A 90 -11.79 -7.44 -3.00
CA ALA A 90 -10.98 -7.90 -1.87
C ALA A 90 -11.62 -7.61 -0.50
N HIS A 91 -12.13 -6.39 -0.29
CA HIS A 91 -12.76 -5.95 0.97
C HIS A 91 -14.29 -5.93 0.88
N GLY A 92 -14.87 -7.03 0.44
CA GLY A 92 -16.31 -7.24 0.35
C GLY A 92 -16.61 -8.68 -0.06
N ALA A 93 -17.17 -8.89 -1.25
CA ALA A 93 -17.57 -10.23 -1.69
C ALA A 93 -16.46 -11.29 -1.60
N LEU A 94 -15.19 -10.96 -1.85
CA LEU A 94 -14.08 -11.92 -1.70
C LEU A 94 -13.97 -12.44 -0.26
N GLU A 95 -13.95 -11.54 0.71
CA GLU A 95 -13.86 -11.87 2.12
C GLU A 95 -15.17 -12.50 2.64
N GLU A 96 -16.28 -11.75 2.52
CA GLU A 96 -17.57 -12.07 3.14
C GLU A 96 -18.30 -13.24 2.47
N GLU A 97 -18.29 -13.29 1.13
CA GLU A 97 -19.07 -14.27 0.40
C GLU A 97 -18.30 -15.55 0.07
N PHE A 98 -16.98 -15.55 0.22
CA PHE A 98 -16.13 -16.67 -0.18
C PHE A 98 -15.09 -17.07 0.87
N LEU A 99 -14.07 -16.24 1.15
CA LEU A 99 -12.94 -16.64 2.00
C LEU A 99 -13.37 -17.03 3.42
N TYR A 100 -14.26 -16.26 4.06
CA TYR A 100 -14.76 -16.59 5.39
C TYR A 100 -15.65 -17.83 5.39
N LYS A 101 -16.42 -18.09 4.32
CA LYS A 101 -17.18 -19.34 4.19
C LYS A 101 -16.28 -20.56 4.02
N VAL A 102 -15.20 -20.42 3.24
CA VAL A 102 -14.17 -21.47 3.10
C VAL A 102 -13.50 -21.72 4.44
N SER A 103 -13.06 -20.68 5.14
CA SER A 103 -12.45 -20.76 6.47
C SER A 103 -13.39 -21.40 7.50
N ALA A 104 -14.67 -21.01 7.51
CA ALA A 104 -15.68 -21.60 8.38
C ALA A 104 -15.86 -23.10 8.13
N SER A 105 -15.75 -23.56 6.87
CA SER A 105 -15.85 -24.99 6.52
C SER A 105 -14.70 -25.85 7.06
N VAL A 106 -13.62 -25.23 7.54
CA VAL A 106 -12.45 -25.86 8.17
C VAL A 106 -12.14 -25.25 9.54
N ALA A 107 -13.12 -24.64 10.20
CA ALA A 107 -12.93 -23.98 11.49
C ALA A 107 -12.38 -24.93 12.58
N ASP A 108 -12.75 -26.21 12.53
CA ASP A 108 -12.20 -27.25 13.40
C ASP A 108 -10.70 -27.46 13.17
N ILE A 109 -10.26 -27.42 11.91
CA ILE A 109 -8.85 -27.57 11.54
C ILE A 109 -8.06 -26.31 11.87
N THR A 110 -8.60 -25.12 11.62
CA THR A 110 -7.89 -23.87 11.96
C THR A 110 -7.81 -23.67 13.47
N LEU A 111 -8.83 -24.09 14.22
CA LEU A 111 -8.75 -24.09 15.68
C LEU A 111 -7.65 -25.04 16.20
N ASP A 112 -7.46 -26.22 15.60
CA ASP A 112 -6.40 -27.16 15.99
C ASP A 112 -5.01 -26.69 15.53
N LEU A 113 -4.85 -26.35 14.25
CA LEU A 113 -3.54 -26.10 13.63
C LEU A 113 -3.04 -24.67 13.78
N CYS A 114 -3.94 -23.71 13.99
CA CYS A 114 -3.62 -22.28 14.11
C CYS A 114 -4.03 -21.72 15.50
N GLY A 115 -4.79 -22.49 16.28
CA GLY A 115 -5.26 -22.11 17.61
C GLY A 115 -6.28 -20.96 17.61
N GLY A 116 -7.10 -20.88 16.55
CA GLY A 116 -8.11 -19.84 16.40
C GLY A 116 -8.92 -19.96 15.10
N VAL A 117 -9.80 -19.00 14.85
CA VAL A 117 -10.63 -18.94 13.63
C VAL A 117 -10.61 -17.55 12.98
N ALA A 118 -10.91 -17.50 11.68
CA ALA A 118 -11.12 -16.31 10.87
C ALA A 118 -12.38 -16.51 10.00
N ILE A 119 -13.56 -16.16 10.52
CA ILE A 119 -14.86 -16.43 9.89
C ILE A 119 -15.68 -15.15 9.65
N GLY A 120 -15.06 -13.98 9.76
CA GLY A 120 -15.70 -12.68 9.55
C GLY A 120 -16.53 -12.22 10.74
N GLN A 121 -16.11 -12.57 11.96
CA GLN A 121 -16.79 -12.20 13.21
C GLN A 121 -15.90 -11.34 14.10
N ASP A 122 -16.51 -10.52 14.95
CA ASP A 122 -15.77 -9.62 15.86
C ASP A 122 -14.84 -10.37 16.82
N ASN A 123 -15.18 -11.61 17.17
CA ASN A 123 -14.40 -12.47 18.05
C ASN A 123 -13.36 -13.35 17.32
N ASP A 124 -13.14 -13.14 16.03
CA ASP A 124 -12.09 -13.85 15.29
C ASP A 124 -10.71 -13.55 15.89
N THR A 125 -9.94 -14.60 16.15
CA THR A 125 -8.58 -14.53 16.72
C THR A 125 -7.49 -14.67 15.65
N LEU A 126 -7.87 -15.02 14.42
CA LEU A 126 -6.99 -15.10 13.26
C LEU A 126 -7.43 -14.08 12.21
N ASP A 127 -6.50 -13.74 11.32
CA ASP A 127 -6.79 -13.11 10.03
C ASP A 127 -6.33 -14.04 8.90
N LEU A 128 -7.12 -14.07 7.84
CA LEU A 128 -6.77 -14.71 6.58
C LEU A 128 -6.25 -13.65 5.61
N VAL A 129 -4.93 -13.54 5.50
CA VAL A 129 -4.26 -12.44 4.81
C VAL A 129 -3.64 -12.94 3.51
N GLY A 130 -3.90 -12.24 2.41
CA GLY A 130 -3.26 -12.50 1.13
C GLY A 130 -1.74 -12.37 1.23
N LEU A 131 -1.00 -13.26 0.55
CA LEU A 131 0.42 -13.04 0.31
C LEU A 131 0.55 -11.82 -0.59
N THR A 132 1.23 -10.78 -0.09
CA THR A 132 1.42 -9.49 -0.75
C THR A 132 2.23 -9.64 -2.04
N THR A 133 1.56 -9.92 -3.15
CA THR A 133 2.05 -9.83 -4.53
C THR A 133 0.84 -9.73 -5.46
N PRO A 134 0.91 -9.00 -6.59
CA PRO A 134 -0.23 -8.81 -7.47
C PRO A 134 -0.82 -10.17 -7.85
N TYR A 135 -2.14 -10.26 -7.78
CA TYR A 135 -2.91 -11.43 -8.17
C TYR A 135 -2.33 -11.99 -9.45
N GLN A 136 -1.87 -13.23 -9.41
CA GLN A 136 -1.20 -13.82 -10.56
C GLN A 136 -2.27 -14.07 -11.61
N GLU A 137 -2.21 -13.33 -12.72
CA GLU A 137 -2.78 -13.82 -13.97
C GLU A 137 -1.85 -14.94 -14.44
N ASP A 138 -2.29 -16.19 -14.27
CA ASP A 138 -1.53 -17.30 -14.82
C ASP A 138 -1.56 -17.27 -16.36
N THR A 139 -0.80 -18.14 -17.01
CA THR A 139 -0.74 -18.21 -18.49
C THR A 139 -2.10 -18.47 -19.16
N ALA A 140 -3.13 -18.85 -18.39
CA ALA A 140 -4.48 -19.10 -18.85
C ALA A 140 -5.46 -17.95 -18.50
N GLY A 141 -4.97 -16.81 -17.99
CA GLY A 141 -5.81 -15.66 -17.66
C GLY A 141 -6.53 -15.75 -16.32
N ARG A 142 -6.20 -16.76 -15.48
CA ARG A 142 -6.86 -16.95 -14.18
C ARG A 142 -6.23 -16.07 -13.12
N ILE A 143 -7.06 -15.49 -12.27
CA ILE A 143 -6.66 -14.71 -11.11
C ILE A 143 -6.51 -15.67 -9.92
N VAL A 144 -5.27 -16.10 -9.65
CA VAL A 144 -4.97 -17.03 -8.56
C VAL A 144 -4.41 -16.27 -7.36
N ARG A 145 -4.94 -16.59 -6.18
CA ARG A 145 -4.53 -16.00 -4.90
C ARG A 145 -3.99 -17.05 -3.96
N TRP A 146 -3.04 -16.63 -3.15
CA TRP A 146 -2.56 -17.36 -1.98
C TRP A 146 -2.81 -16.53 -0.74
N ASP A 147 -3.45 -17.15 0.25
CA ASP A 147 -3.73 -16.57 1.55
C ASP A 147 -3.01 -17.37 2.64
N LYS A 148 -2.69 -16.71 3.74
CA LYS A 148 -2.12 -17.34 4.93
C LYS A 148 -2.88 -16.94 6.18
N PHE A 149 -2.99 -17.88 7.11
CA PHE A 149 -3.52 -17.59 8.44
C PHE A 149 -2.45 -16.93 9.30
N LYS A 150 -2.81 -15.80 9.91
CA LYS A 150 -2.03 -15.12 10.95
C LYS A 150 -2.86 -14.99 12.20
N ARG A 151 -2.24 -14.92 13.38
CA ARG A 151 -2.95 -14.49 14.58
C ARG A 151 -3.15 -12.99 14.58
N LYS A 152 -4.29 -12.53 15.10
CA LYS A 152 -4.46 -11.12 15.45
C LYS A 152 -3.60 -10.78 16.68
N PRO A 153 -3.06 -9.55 16.76
CA PRO A 153 -2.47 -9.06 17.99
C PRO A 153 -3.50 -9.04 19.12
N THR A 154 -3.05 -9.27 20.33
CA THR A 154 -3.87 -9.41 21.54
C THR A 154 -3.88 -8.14 22.40
N ASP A 155 -3.08 -7.14 22.03
CA ASP A 155 -2.97 -5.87 22.72
C ASP A 155 -2.70 -4.71 21.73
N LYS A 156 -2.16 -3.60 22.23
CA LYS A 156 -1.90 -2.36 21.48
C LYS A 156 -0.76 -2.44 20.45
N PHE A 157 -0.02 -3.54 20.36
CA PHE A 157 1.13 -3.66 19.48
C PHE A 157 0.75 -4.23 18.12
N ASP A 158 1.32 -3.68 17.05
CA ASP A 158 1.15 -4.20 15.69
C ASP A 158 2.14 -5.35 15.41
N ALA A 159 1.92 -6.49 16.07
CA ALA A 159 2.82 -7.64 16.02
C ALA A 159 2.46 -8.67 14.92
N GLN A 160 1.34 -8.48 14.21
CA GLN A 160 0.73 -9.52 13.39
C GLN A 160 1.67 -10.10 12.32
N ILE A 161 2.56 -9.29 11.76
CA ILE A 161 3.52 -9.73 10.76
C ILE A 161 4.46 -10.84 11.27
N LEU A 162 4.69 -10.90 12.59
CA LEU A 162 5.51 -11.91 13.26
C LEU A 162 4.71 -13.15 13.68
N LEU A 163 3.39 -13.20 13.42
CA LEU A 163 2.50 -14.27 13.88
C LEU A 163 1.91 -15.17 12.76
N PRO A 164 2.67 -15.62 11.73
CA PRO A 164 2.15 -16.55 10.73
C PRO A 164 1.92 -17.94 11.34
N GLN A 165 0.88 -18.66 10.90
CA GLN A 165 0.54 -19.99 11.45
C GLN A 165 0.92 -21.16 10.53
N GLY A 166 1.51 -20.89 9.35
CA GLY A 166 2.02 -21.94 8.46
C GLY A 166 0.96 -22.73 7.68
N LEU A 167 -0.32 -22.33 7.78
CA LEU A 167 -1.41 -22.83 6.94
C LEU A 167 -1.71 -21.82 5.83
N PHE A 168 -1.76 -22.32 4.58
CA PHE A 168 -1.98 -21.50 3.40
C PHE A 168 -3.13 -22.05 2.56
N LEU A 169 -3.88 -21.14 1.95
CA LEU A 169 -5.01 -21.42 1.10
C LEU A 169 -4.73 -20.88 -0.31
N LYS A 170 -4.92 -21.72 -1.33
CA LYS A 170 -4.84 -21.34 -2.75
C LYS A 170 -6.24 -21.29 -3.35
N THR A 171 -6.59 -20.17 -3.98
CA THR A 171 -7.92 -19.95 -4.57
C THR A 171 -7.82 -19.44 -6.01
N ASP A 172 -8.81 -19.81 -6.81
CA ASP A 172 -9.09 -19.22 -8.12
C ASP A 172 -10.28 -18.27 -7.93
N VAL A 173 -9.99 -16.98 -8.05
CA VAL A 173 -10.95 -15.88 -7.84
C VAL A 173 -11.17 -15.10 -9.14
N THR A 174 -11.09 -15.79 -10.27
CA THR A 174 -11.26 -15.19 -11.59
C THR A 174 -12.68 -14.63 -11.75
N GLY A 175 -12.76 -13.38 -12.19
CA GLY A 175 -14.02 -12.65 -12.34
C GLY A 175 -14.60 -12.19 -11.01
N ARG A 176 -15.82 -11.67 -11.04
CA ARG A 176 -16.45 -10.97 -9.90
C ARG A 176 -17.68 -11.70 -9.32
N ASP A 177 -17.82 -12.98 -9.64
CA ASP A 177 -18.97 -13.81 -9.23
C ASP A 177 -18.50 -14.85 -8.21
N PRO A 178 -18.82 -14.67 -6.91
CA PRO A 178 -18.38 -15.56 -5.84
C PRO A 178 -18.81 -17.02 -6.03
N SER A 179 -19.90 -17.27 -6.76
CA SER A 179 -20.38 -18.63 -7.03
C SER A 179 -19.46 -19.42 -7.97
N LYS A 180 -18.57 -18.73 -8.70
CA LYS A 180 -17.61 -19.34 -9.64
C LYS A 180 -16.21 -19.47 -9.06
N TRP A 181 -15.93 -18.81 -7.95
CA TRP A 181 -14.66 -18.92 -7.26
C TRP A 181 -14.53 -20.29 -6.59
N ARG A 182 -13.28 -20.76 -6.44
CA ARG A 182 -13.03 -22.11 -5.92
C ARG A 182 -11.70 -22.25 -5.19
N VAL A 183 -11.68 -23.18 -4.25
CA VAL A 183 -10.46 -23.63 -3.57
C VAL A 183 -9.67 -24.53 -4.53
N LEU A 184 -8.46 -24.13 -4.87
CA LEU A 184 -7.52 -24.96 -5.64
C LEU A 184 -6.75 -25.91 -4.74
N GLY A 185 -6.48 -25.52 -3.50
CA GLY A 185 -5.87 -26.40 -2.52
C GLY A 185 -5.35 -25.70 -1.28
N TRP A 186 -4.74 -26.50 -0.42
CA TRP A 186 -4.18 -26.10 0.86
C TRP A 186 -2.70 -26.48 0.89
N PHE A 187 -1.89 -25.66 1.55
CA PHE A 187 -0.48 -25.98 1.78
C PHE A 187 -0.18 -25.91 3.26
N TYR A 188 0.41 -26.99 3.79
CA TYR A 188 0.78 -27.12 5.18
C TYR A 188 1.94 -28.10 5.32
N ASN A 189 2.92 -27.79 6.16
CA ASN A 189 4.09 -28.64 6.43
C ASN A 189 4.80 -29.15 5.16
N ASN A 190 5.07 -28.24 4.22
CA ASN A 190 5.72 -28.55 2.94
C ASN A 190 4.96 -29.55 2.04
N GLN A 191 3.66 -29.72 2.26
CA GLN A 191 2.79 -30.57 1.45
C GLN A 191 1.64 -29.75 0.88
N PHE A 192 1.30 -30.02 -0.37
CA PHE A 192 0.15 -29.45 -1.04
C PHE A 192 -0.97 -30.49 -1.14
N TYR A 193 -2.19 -30.09 -0.78
CA TYR A 193 -3.39 -30.91 -0.81
C TYR A 193 -4.38 -30.30 -1.80
N THR A 194 -4.87 -31.08 -2.76
CA THR A 194 -5.77 -30.60 -3.81
C THR A 194 -7.19 -30.49 -3.26
N GLY A 195 -7.66 -29.25 -3.12
CA GLY A 195 -8.97 -28.93 -2.54
C GLY A 195 -9.11 -29.29 -1.05
N THR A 196 -10.26 -28.91 -0.49
CA THR A 196 -10.53 -29.04 0.96
C THR A 196 -10.75 -30.49 1.41
N ARG A 197 -11.30 -31.36 0.54
CA ARG A 197 -11.56 -32.76 0.90
C ARG A 197 -10.27 -33.53 1.16
N GLU A 198 -9.29 -33.42 0.26
CA GLU A 198 -7.99 -34.08 0.42
C GLU A 198 -7.28 -33.60 1.67
N PHE A 199 -7.26 -32.28 1.90
CA PHE A 199 -6.67 -31.71 3.10
C PHE A 199 -7.31 -32.24 4.39
N ARG A 200 -8.64 -32.29 4.45
CA ARG A 200 -9.39 -32.83 5.60
C ARG A 200 -9.10 -34.31 5.82
N THR A 201 -9.04 -35.12 4.77
CA THR A 201 -8.68 -36.54 4.86
C THR A 201 -7.25 -36.72 5.39
N ALA A 202 -6.29 -35.91 4.92
CA ALA A 202 -4.92 -35.94 5.41
C ALA A 202 -4.83 -35.53 6.89
N TYR A 203 -5.51 -34.45 7.28
CA TYR A 203 -5.61 -33.98 8.67
C TYR A 203 -6.15 -35.04 9.63
N GLN A 204 -7.13 -35.83 9.19
CA GLN A 204 -7.74 -36.91 9.98
C GLN A 204 -6.92 -38.21 9.96
N SER A 205 -5.91 -38.31 9.11
CA SER A 205 -5.11 -39.53 8.99
C SER A 205 -4.17 -39.72 10.19
N PRO A 206 -3.96 -40.95 10.66
CA PRO A 206 -2.95 -41.24 11.67
C PRO A 206 -1.57 -40.74 11.22
N GLY A 207 -0.83 -40.09 12.14
CA GLY A 207 0.51 -39.58 11.84
C GLY A 207 0.56 -38.19 11.20
N PHE A 208 -0.58 -37.50 11.02
CA PHE A 208 -0.57 -36.11 10.59
C PHE A 208 0.23 -35.22 11.56
N GLN A 209 1.31 -34.63 11.09
CA GLN A 209 2.21 -33.81 11.90
C GLN A 209 1.64 -32.42 12.12
N ARG A 210 1.37 -32.07 13.38
CA ARG A 210 0.95 -30.73 13.81
C ARG A 210 2.18 -29.92 14.17
N LEU A 211 2.38 -28.81 13.47
CA LEU A 211 3.46 -27.86 13.74
C LEU A 211 3.09 -26.93 14.91
N GLY A 212 4.11 -26.37 15.57
CA GLY A 212 3.92 -25.43 16.67
C GLY A 212 3.34 -24.09 16.22
N LEU A 213 2.62 -23.43 17.12
CA LEU A 213 2.00 -22.13 16.89
C LEU A 213 2.99 -20.99 17.16
N ASN A 214 2.92 -19.94 16.35
CA ASN A 214 3.51 -18.65 16.71
C ASN A 214 2.52 -17.89 17.58
N VAL A 215 2.75 -17.88 18.90
CA VAL A 215 1.95 -17.13 19.87
C VAL A 215 2.67 -15.86 20.24
N GLU A 216 1.90 -14.78 20.28
CA GLU A 216 2.39 -13.47 20.63
C GLU A 216 2.93 -13.42 22.07
N GLY A 217 4.00 -12.67 22.27
CA GLY A 217 4.60 -12.44 23.58
C GLY A 217 5.57 -11.27 23.53
N ASN A 218 6.31 -11.06 24.63
CA ASN A 218 7.24 -9.93 24.78
C ASN A 218 8.30 -9.84 23.67
N TRP A 219 8.62 -10.97 23.03
CA TRP A 219 9.55 -11.03 21.91
C TRP A 219 9.07 -10.27 20.66
N ALA A 220 7.77 -10.00 20.56
CA ALA A 220 7.14 -9.28 19.46
C ALA A 220 6.76 -7.83 19.82
N ARG A 221 7.37 -7.27 20.87
CA ARG A 221 7.08 -5.93 21.41
C ARG A 221 8.24 -4.97 21.15
N THR A 222 7.90 -3.68 21.02
CA THR A 222 8.88 -2.60 20.77
C THR A 222 9.14 -1.73 21.99
N ASP A 223 8.41 -1.94 23.08
CA ASP A 223 8.69 -1.28 24.35
C ASP A 223 9.93 -1.88 25.02
N ARG A 224 10.50 -1.14 25.97
CA ARG A 224 11.71 -1.56 26.67
C ARG A 224 11.46 -2.86 27.44
N GLN A 225 12.17 -3.91 27.04
CA GLN A 225 12.21 -5.18 27.75
C GLN A 225 13.52 -5.31 28.54
N GLY A 226 13.47 -5.97 29.71
CA GLY A 226 14.64 -6.20 30.55
C GLY A 226 15.07 -5.00 31.42
N PRO A 227 16.17 -5.17 32.19
CA PRO A 227 16.66 -4.14 33.11
C PRO A 227 17.32 -2.98 32.37
N ALA A 228 17.22 -1.77 32.94
CA ALA A 228 18.05 -0.63 32.49
C ALA A 228 19.52 -0.99 32.64
N TRP A 229 20.34 -0.57 31.68
CA TRP A 229 21.78 -0.59 31.88
C TRP A 229 22.20 0.51 32.83
N GLN A 230 23.42 0.36 33.37
CA GLN A 230 24.00 1.37 34.24
C GLN A 230 24.02 2.73 33.52
N HIS A 231 23.44 3.75 34.15
CA HIS A 231 23.32 5.13 33.65
C HIS A 231 22.35 5.39 32.50
N ASP A 232 21.60 4.41 32.01
CA ASP A 232 20.66 4.56 30.88
C ASP A 232 19.37 5.35 31.23
N LEU A 233 19.15 5.61 32.52
CA LEU A 233 18.06 6.49 33.00
C LEU A 233 18.47 7.97 33.04
N LEU A 234 19.74 8.29 32.78
CA LEU A 234 20.19 9.68 32.63
C LEU A 234 19.76 10.21 31.25
N PRO A 235 19.44 11.51 31.10
CA PRO A 235 19.11 12.08 29.81
C PRO A 235 20.22 11.83 28.77
N PRO A 236 19.90 11.38 27.54
CA PRO A 236 20.90 11.18 26.49
C PRO A 236 21.43 12.54 25.98
N PRO A 237 22.58 12.54 25.29
CA PRO A 237 23.07 13.73 24.61
C PRO A 237 21.99 14.36 23.72
N THR A 238 21.75 15.65 23.90
CA THR A 238 20.73 16.40 23.15
C THR A 238 21.40 17.43 22.26
N MET A 239 21.00 17.50 21.00
CA MET A 239 21.44 18.55 20.08
C MET A 239 20.86 19.90 20.51
N LEU A 240 21.74 20.87 20.71
CA LEU A 240 21.35 22.24 21.04
C LEU A 240 21.56 23.15 19.84
N HIS A 241 20.79 24.24 19.82
CA HIS A 241 20.94 25.32 18.87
C HIS A 241 21.24 26.63 19.61
N PRO A 242 22.50 26.85 20.05
CA PRO A 242 22.82 27.83 21.10
C PRO A 242 22.46 29.27 20.75
N ASN A 243 22.50 29.63 19.47
CA ASN A 243 22.24 31.00 19.02
C ASN A 243 20.75 31.26 18.74
N GLY A 244 19.87 30.25 18.86
CA GLY A 244 18.43 30.34 18.60
C GLY A 244 18.03 30.69 17.16
N LYS A 245 19.00 30.93 16.26
CA LYS A 245 18.79 31.42 14.89
C LYS A 245 19.08 30.33 13.88
N ALA A 246 18.08 29.93 13.09
CA ALA A 246 18.25 28.95 12.03
C ALA A 246 19.40 29.36 11.10
N ARG A 247 20.26 28.40 10.74
CA ARG A 247 21.27 28.60 9.69
C ARG A 247 20.71 28.27 8.30
N PHE A 248 19.40 28.23 8.19
CA PHE A 248 18.62 27.97 6.97
C PHE A 248 17.40 28.89 6.97
N SER A 249 16.86 29.13 5.78
CA SER A 249 15.63 29.89 5.55
C SER A 249 14.61 28.97 4.89
N ILE A 250 13.32 29.20 5.16
CA ILE A 250 12.21 28.46 4.57
C ILE A 250 11.19 29.48 4.07
N ASP A 251 10.75 29.32 2.82
CA ASP A 251 9.50 29.89 2.34
C ASP A 251 8.42 28.80 2.43
N ASP A 252 7.51 28.94 3.40
CA ASP A 252 6.45 27.97 3.64
C ASP A 252 5.39 27.94 2.53
N ALA A 253 5.16 29.08 1.86
CA ALA A 253 4.16 29.19 0.81
C ALA A 253 4.62 28.46 -0.46
N GLU A 254 5.90 28.64 -0.82
CA GLU A 254 6.49 28.03 -2.01
C GLU A 254 7.18 26.69 -1.75
N ARG A 255 7.27 26.26 -0.48
CA ARG A 255 7.98 25.05 -0.06
C ARG A 255 9.44 25.05 -0.49
N TYR A 256 10.09 26.20 -0.36
CA TYR A 256 11.48 26.43 -0.76
C TYR A 256 12.39 26.51 0.46
N VAL A 257 13.58 25.96 0.36
CA VAL A 257 14.57 25.90 1.45
C VAL A 257 15.91 26.41 0.95
N GLU A 258 16.56 27.24 1.76
CA GLU A 258 17.95 27.65 1.58
C GLU A 258 18.77 27.29 2.80
N TRP A 259 19.95 26.71 2.60
CA TRP A 259 20.89 26.41 3.67
C TRP A 259 22.32 26.62 3.19
N MET A 260 22.97 27.68 3.69
CA MET A 260 24.26 28.13 3.17
C MET A 260 24.17 28.36 1.66
N ASP A 261 25.01 27.69 0.87
CA ASP A 261 25.04 27.82 -0.59
C ASP A 261 24.05 26.89 -1.31
N PHE A 262 23.27 26.09 -0.57
CA PHE A 262 22.26 25.19 -1.13
C PHE A 262 20.89 25.85 -1.19
N SER A 263 20.17 25.57 -2.28
CA SER A 263 18.72 25.80 -2.32
C SER A 263 17.97 24.73 -3.10
N PHE A 264 16.68 24.55 -2.78
CA PHE A 264 15.80 23.58 -3.46
C PHE A 264 14.33 23.80 -3.08
N TYR A 265 13.43 23.25 -3.90
CA TYR A 265 12.00 23.14 -3.60
C TYR A 265 11.64 21.74 -3.13
N ILE A 266 10.67 21.64 -2.22
CA ILE A 266 10.09 20.38 -1.74
C ILE A 266 8.75 20.16 -2.44
N GLY A 267 8.63 19.03 -3.15
CA GLY A 267 7.34 18.53 -3.61
C GLY A 267 6.91 17.28 -2.88
N PHE A 268 5.63 16.93 -3.03
CA PHE A 268 5.05 15.75 -2.41
C PHE A 268 3.99 15.15 -3.34
N SER A 269 4.02 13.83 -3.53
CA SER A 269 2.99 13.08 -4.27
C SER A 269 2.42 11.96 -3.41
N HIS A 270 1.21 11.52 -3.76
CA HIS A 270 0.60 10.36 -3.10
C HIS A 270 1.47 9.10 -3.26
N ASP A 271 2.04 8.91 -4.46
CA ASP A 271 2.68 7.65 -4.84
C ASP A 271 4.09 7.47 -4.25
N THR A 272 4.88 8.54 -4.17
CA THR A 272 6.30 8.45 -3.76
C THR A 272 6.64 9.31 -2.54
N GLY A 273 5.68 10.06 -2.01
CA GLY A 273 5.91 10.99 -0.92
C GLY A 273 6.80 12.15 -1.34
N MET A 274 7.80 12.48 -0.53
CA MET A 274 8.64 13.67 -0.70
C MET A 274 9.56 13.57 -1.93
N SER A 275 9.68 14.67 -2.67
CA SER A 275 10.62 14.87 -3.77
C SER A 275 11.30 16.23 -3.64
N LEU A 276 12.50 16.36 -4.21
CA LEU A 276 13.24 17.63 -4.25
C LEU A 276 13.36 18.09 -5.72
N TYR A 277 13.14 19.37 -5.96
CA TYR A 277 13.22 19.99 -7.29
C TYR A 277 14.20 21.15 -7.28
N ASP A 278 14.83 21.39 -8.43
CA ASP A 278 15.74 22.51 -8.68
C ASP A 278 16.81 22.67 -7.57
N ILE A 279 17.52 21.59 -7.28
CA ILE A 279 18.60 21.61 -6.28
C ILE A 279 19.79 22.38 -6.87
N ARG A 280 20.13 23.51 -6.24
CA ARG A 280 21.23 24.39 -6.65
C ARG A 280 22.31 24.45 -5.58
N VAL A 281 23.55 24.65 -6.04
CA VAL A 281 24.71 24.99 -5.20
C VAL A 281 25.41 26.18 -5.82
N THR A 282 25.44 27.30 -5.12
CA THR A 282 26.15 28.49 -5.58
C THR A 282 27.65 28.33 -5.30
N ALA A 283 28.50 28.43 -6.34
CA ALA A 283 29.96 28.30 -6.20
C ALA A 283 30.64 29.60 -5.71
N GLN A 284 29.88 30.66 -5.40
CA GLN A 284 30.41 31.93 -4.90
C GLN A 284 30.07 32.11 -3.42
N PRO A 285 31.05 32.46 -2.56
CA PRO A 285 30.77 32.78 -1.18
C PRO A 285 29.85 34.00 -1.10
N PRO A 286 28.89 34.04 -0.15
CA PRO A 286 28.02 35.19 0.02
C PRO A 286 28.89 36.44 0.27
N GLN A 287 28.76 37.44 -0.61
CA GLN A 287 29.33 38.76 -0.36
C GLN A 287 28.59 39.34 0.84
N TYR A 288 29.28 39.42 1.98
CA TYR A 288 28.83 40.23 3.11
C TYR A 288 28.61 41.66 2.61
N ARG A 289 27.36 42.09 2.55
CA ARG A 289 27.03 43.51 2.55
C ARG A 289 26.88 43.93 4.01
N GLU A 290 27.79 44.80 4.45
CA GLU A 290 27.69 45.53 5.73
C GLU A 290 26.41 46.38 5.78
#